data_AF-A0A0H2U6G7-F1
#
_entry.id   AF-A0A0H2U6G7-F1
#
_cell.length_a   1.000
_cell.length_b   1.000
_cell.length_c   1.000
_cell.angle_alpha   90.00
_cell.angle_beta   90.00
_cell.angle_gamma   90.00
#
_symmetry.space_group_name_H-M   'P 1'
#
loop_
_entity.id
_entity.type
_entity.pdbx_description
1 polymer ?
#
loop_
_entity_poly.entity_id
_entity_poly.type
_entity_poly.pdbx_seq_one_letter_code
_entity_poly.pdbx_strand_id
1 'polypeptide(L)'
;MTELAVGQIIKLSDGRQGVIRFVGRTSFSQGDWVGVELDDDTGKNDGSVQGERYFDCPLGHGMFVRPTTCTILADAPPPAPA
;
A
#
# COMPACT_ATOMS: atom_id res chain seq x y z
N MET A 1 -14.51 13.78 2.63
CA MET A 1 -13.89 12.51 3.06
C MET A 1 -12.93 12.15 1.93
N THR A 2 -11.63 12.32 2.14
CA THR A 2 -10.65 12.16 1.06
C THR A 2 -10.54 10.70 0.66
N GLU A 3 -10.63 10.41 -0.63
CA GLU A 3 -10.51 9.07 -1.18
C GLU A 3 -9.04 8.62 -1.16
N LEU A 4 -8.79 7.34 -0.90
CA LEU A 4 -7.42 6.80 -0.91
C LEU A 4 -6.87 6.80 -2.33
N ALA A 5 -5.66 7.31 -2.51
CA ALA A 5 -4.99 7.42 -3.80
C ALA A 5 -3.55 6.93 -3.73
N VAL A 6 -3.06 6.41 -4.86
CA VAL A 6 -1.65 6.02 -5.00
C VAL A 6 -0.75 7.23 -4.77
N GLY A 7 0.33 7.01 -4.01
CA GLY A 7 1.26 8.03 -3.58
C GLY A 7 0.89 8.66 -2.24
N GLN A 8 -0.23 8.36 -1.59
CA GLN A 8 -0.46 8.91 -0.25
C GLN A 8 0.39 8.22 0.82
N ILE A 9 0.90 9.00 1.78
CA ILE A 9 1.52 8.50 3.00
C ILE A 9 0.40 8.20 3.99
N ILE A 10 0.37 6.98 4.51
CA ILE A 10 -0.66 6.53 5.44
C ILE A 10 -0.06 5.94 6.72
N LYS A 11 -0.89 5.90 7.75
CA LYS A 11 -0.71 5.08 8.95
C LYS A 11 -1.72 3.94 8.95
N LEU A 12 -1.26 2.73 9.19
CA LEU A 12 -2.09 1.55 9.43
C LEU A 12 -2.61 1.55 10.87
N SER A 13 -3.72 0.84 11.10
CA SER A 13 -4.33 0.74 12.43
C SER A 13 -3.43 0.12 13.50
N ASP A 14 -2.40 -0.64 13.11
CA ASP A 14 -1.39 -1.22 14.01
C ASP A 14 -0.18 -0.30 14.27
N GLY A 15 -0.19 0.91 13.72
CA GLY A 15 0.82 1.94 13.98
C GLY A 15 1.88 2.08 12.90
N ARG A 16 2.01 1.12 11.98
CA ARG A 16 2.99 1.15 10.89
C ARG A 16 2.64 2.23 9.86
N GLN A 17 3.66 2.72 9.16
CA GLN A 17 3.51 3.73 8.11
C GLN A 17 4.02 3.19 6.78
N GLY A 18 3.52 3.79 5.70
CA GLY A 18 3.95 3.45 4.37
C GLY A 18 3.25 4.30 3.31
N VAL A 19 3.58 4.00 2.05
CA VAL A 19 3.06 4.70 0.87
C VAL A 19 2.08 3.79 0.13
N ILE A 20 0.92 4.32 -0.25
CA ILE A 20 -0.02 3.60 -1.10
C ILE A 20 0.60 3.42 -2.49
N ARG A 21 0.70 2.17 -2.95
CA ARG A 21 1.17 1.81 -4.29
C ARG A 21 0.06 1.23 -5.17
N PHE A 22 -1.04 0.80 -4.58
CA PHE A 22 -2.18 0.22 -5.29
C PHE A 22 -3.50 0.54 -4.56
N VAL A 23 -4.56 0.85 -5.30
CA VAL A 23 -5.94 0.93 -4.81
C VAL A 23 -6.84 0.25 -5.82
N GLY A 24 -7.58 -0.78 -5.40
CA GLY A 24 -8.54 -1.43 -6.28
C GLY A 24 -8.85 -2.89 -5.93
N ARG A 25 -9.44 -3.59 -6.89
CA ARG A 25 -9.80 -5.01 -6.76
C ARG A 25 -8.60 -5.91 -7.02
N THR A 26 -8.61 -7.07 -6.38
CA THR A 26 -7.54 -8.06 -6.48
C THR A 26 -8.09 -9.42 -6.87
N SER A 27 -7.28 -10.26 -7.51
CA SER A 27 -7.67 -11.64 -7.83
C SER A 27 -7.75 -12.55 -6.61
N PHE A 28 -6.94 -12.29 -5.58
CA PHE A 28 -6.83 -13.16 -4.41
C PHE A 28 -8.02 -13.04 -3.43
N SER A 29 -8.78 -11.94 -3.44
CA SER A 29 -9.94 -11.75 -2.57
C SER A 29 -10.85 -10.63 -3.04
N GLN A 30 -12.15 -10.76 -2.76
CA GLN A 30 -13.17 -9.79 -3.14
C GLN A 30 -13.06 -8.46 -2.38
N GLY A 31 -13.72 -7.43 -2.93
CA GLY A 31 -13.75 -6.08 -2.40
C GLY A 31 -12.50 -5.27 -2.73
N ASP A 32 -12.48 -4.02 -2.28
CA ASP A 32 -11.35 -3.13 -2.52
C ASP A 32 -10.23 -3.39 -1.51
N TRP A 33 -9.01 -3.23 -2.02
CA TRP A 33 -7.78 -3.41 -1.30
C TRP A 33 -6.84 -2.24 -1.56
N VAL A 34 -5.96 -2.02 -0.59
CA VAL A 34 -4.89 -1.04 -0.67
C VAL A 34 -3.58 -1.80 -0.57
N GLY A 35 -2.75 -1.69 -1.61
CA GLY A 35 -1.37 -2.14 -1.59
C GLY A 35 -0.49 -1.03 -1.04
N VAL A 36 0.29 -1.35 -0.02
CA VAL A 36 1.13 -0.41 0.72
C VAL A 36 2.56 -0.91 0.68
N GLU A 37 3.49 -0.02 0.36
CA GLU A 37 4.92 -0.22 0.60
C GLU A 37 5.25 0.37 1.97
N LEU A 38 5.70 -0.47 2.88
CA LEU A 38 6.13 -0.10 4.23
C LEU A 38 7.60 0.34 4.22
N ASP A 39 7.94 1.25 5.13
CA ASP A 39 9.32 1.76 5.26
C ASP A 39 10.31 0.65 5.69
N ASP A 40 9.84 -0.29 6.54
CA ASP A 40 10.62 -1.40 7.08
C ASP A 40 10.09 -2.77 6.59
N ASP A 41 10.90 -3.83 6.73
CA ASP A 41 10.66 -5.22 6.28
C ASP A 41 9.60 -6.00 7.08
N THR A 42 8.58 -5.29 7.58
CA THR A 42 7.49 -5.83 8.41
C THR A 42 6.25 -6.24 7.62
N GLY A 43 6.28 -6.11 6.30
CA GLY A 43 5.27 -6.52 5.34
C GLY A 43 5.24 -8.03 5.12
N LYS A 44 4.55 -8.44 4.05
CA LYS A 44 4.25 -9.85 3.74
C LYS A 44 4.63 -10.27 2.33
N ASN A 45 4.88 -9.33 1.43
CA ASN A 45 5.13 -9.58 0.02
C ASN A 45 6.06 -8.50 -0.57
N ASP A 46 6.30 -8.57 -1.86
CA ASP A 46 7.10 -7.67 -2.69
C ASP A 46 6.22 -6.88 -3.69
N GLY A 47 4.92 -6.76 -3.38
CA GLY A 47 3.90 -6.20 -4.27
C GLY A 47 3.20 -7.21 -5.19
N SER A 48 3.55 -8.50 -5.08
CA SER A 48 2.85 -9.60 -5.73
C SER A 48 2.13 -10.53 -4.74
N VAL A 49 1.01 -11.12 -5.17
CA VAL A 49 0.26 -12.12 -4.39
C VAL A 49 -0.21 -13.22 -5.34
N GLN A 50 0.09 -14.48 -5.02
CA GLN A 50 -0.29 -15.66 -5.83
C GLN A 50 0.16 -15.57 -7.31
N GLY A 51 1.32 -14.95 -7.56
CA GLY A 51 1.89 -14.83 -8.91
C GLY A 51 1.40 -13.63 -9.73
N GLU A 52 0.46 -12.85 -9.22
CA GLU A 52 0.01 -11.61 -9.84
C GLU A 52 0.68 -10.40 -9.18
N ARG A 53 1.25 -9.50 -9.99
CA ARG A 53 1.95 -8.30 -9.55
C ARG A 53 1.02 -7.09 -9.64
N TYR A 54 0.92 -6.34 -8.54
CA TYR A 54 0.09 -5.14 -8.43
C TYR A 54 0.94 -3.88 -8.31
N PHE A 55 2.10 -3.99 -7.68
CA PHE A 55 3.11 -2.94 -7.55
C PHE A 55 4.49 -3.56 -7.29
N ASP A 56 5.54 -2.74 -7.29
CA ASP A 56 6.91 -3.14 -7.01
C ASP A 56 7.40 -2.56 -5.68
N CYS A 57 7.99 -3.41 -4.84
CA CYS A 57 8.74 -3.02 -3.64
C CYS A 57 9.68 -4.18 -3.22
N PRO A 58 10.62 -3.95 -2.30
CA PRO A 58 11.45 -5.04 -1.78
C PRO A 58 10.62 -6.12 -1.06
N LEU A 59 11.11 -7.36 -1.06
CA LEU A 59 10.46 -8.46 -0.36
C LEU A 59 10.36 -8.15 1.14
N GLY A 60 9.14 -8.29 1.68
CA GLY A 60 8.87 -7.98 3.08
C GLY A 60 8.47 -6.52 3.29
N HIS A 61 8.38 -5.68 2.25
CA HIS A 61 7.88 -4.30 2.40
C HIS A 61 6.43 -4.15 1.92
N GLY A 62 5.96 -5.04 1.04
CA GLY A 62 4.61 -5.00 0.50
C GLY A 62 3.57 -5.56 1.47
N MET A 63 2.45 -4.87 1.60
CA MET A 63 1.29 -5.33 2.36
C MET A 63 -0.02 -4.97 1.68
N PHE A 64 -0.99 -5.89 1.70
CA PHE A 64 -2.37 -5.60 1.29
C PHE A 64 -3.26 -5.48 2.51
N VAL A 65 -4.01 -4.39 2.58
CA VAL A 65 -4.94 -4.09 3.67
C VAL A 65 -6.28 -3.59 3.16
N ARG A 66 -7.28 -3.54 4.05
CA ARG A 66 -8.58 -2.94 3.72
C ARG A 66 -8.50 -1.41 3.82
N PRO A 67 -9.24 -0.66 2.97
CA PRO A 67 -9.28 0.80 3.03
C PRO A 67 -9.54 1.36 4.44
N THR A 68 -10.40 0.67 5.22
CA THR A 68 -10.75 1.06 6.59
C THR A 68 -9.61 1.02 7.59
N THR A 69 -8.48 0.38 7.25
CA THR A 69 -7.29 0.30 8.11
C THR A 69 -6.31 1.44 7.87
N CYS A 70 -6.53 2.26 6.84
CA CYS A 70 -5.63 3.33 6.42
C CYS A 70 -6.11 4.68 6.97
N THR A 71 -5.19 5.43 7.58
CA THR A 71 -5.38 6.85 7.92
C THR A 71 -4.39 7.68 7.10
N ILE A 72 -4.87 8.61 6.29
CA ILE A 72 -4.01 9.49 5.49
C ILE A 72 -3.24 10.44 6.41
N LEU A 73 -1.92 10.48 6.25
CA LEU A 73 -1.03 11.41 6.94
C LEU A 73 -0.66 12.60 6.05
N ALA A 74 -0.36 12.34 4.78
CA ALA A 74 0.02 13.34 3.78
C ALA A 74 -0.14 12.78 2.37
N ASP A 75 -0.16 13.66 1.37
CA ASP A 75 0.17 13.26 0.00
C ASP A 75 1.70 13.07 -0.07
N ALA A 76 2.21 12.05 -0.78
CA ALA A 76 3.65 11.94 -0.95
C ALA A 76 4.17 13.18 -1.70
N PRO A 77 5.39 13.63 -1.38
CA PRO A 77 6.08 14.56 -2.25
C PRO A 77 6.11 13.98 -3.67
N PRO A 78 5.99 14.83 -4.71
CA PRO A 78 6.13 14.39 -6.09
C PRO A 78 7.40 13.53 -6.21
N PRO A 79 7.36 12.42 -6.96
CA PRO A 79 8.52 11.56 -7.11
C PRO A 79 9.73 12.41 -7.50
N ALA A 80 10.84 12.23 -6.79
CA ALA A 80 12.07 12.93 -7.12
C ALA A 80 12.35 12.71 -8.62
N PRO A 81 12.66 13.77 -9.39
CA PRO A 81 12.98 13.59 -10.80
C PRO A 81 14.13 12.58 -10.93
N ALA A 82 13.92 11.61 -11.82
CA ALA A 82 14.87 10.54 -12.12
C ALA A 82 16.24 11.05 -12.56
#